data_AF-A0A7N0UDH3-F1
#
_entry.id   AF-A0A7N0UDH3-F1
#
_cell.length_a   1.000
_cell.length_b   1.000
_cell.length_c   1.000
_cell.angle_alpha   90.00
_cell.angle_beta   90.00
_cell.angle_gamma   90.00
#
_symmetry.space_group_name_H-M   'P 1'
#
loop_
_entity.id
_entity.type
_entity.pdbx_description
1 polymer ?
#
loop_
_entity_poly.entity_id
_entity_poly.type
_entity_poly.pdbx_seq_one_letter_code
_entity_poly.pdbx_strand_id
1 'polypeptide(L)'
;MAAVESKVVVLESVLKKQKRNEEWALAKKEALENQKKQNSENRKLIVKRAATYAKEYSDQEKELIRLKREAKLKGGLYASSEAKLIFIIRIRGINAMHPKTKKILQLLQLRQIFNGVFLKVNKATMNML
;
A
#
# COMPACT_ATOMS: atom_id res chain seq x y z
N MET A 1 26.99 -57.51 -38.57
CA MET A 1 26.00 -56.44 -38.31
C MET A 1 26.59 -55.49 -37.29
N ALA A 2 27.20 -54.40 -37.75
CA ALA A 2 27.78 -53.39 -36.86
C ALA A 2 26.74 -52.28 -36.69
N ALA A 3 26.16 -52.19 -35.49
CA ALA A 3 25.34 -51.04 -35.11
C ALA A 3 26.28 -49.84 -34.96
N VAL A 4 26.31 -49.00 -36.00
CA VAL A 4 27.01 -47.72 -35.95
C VAL A 4 26.21 -46.83 -35.01
N GLU A 5 26.73 -46.63 -33.81
CA GLU A 5 26.22 -45.63 -32.86
C GLU A 5 26.17 -44.27 -33.57
N SER A 6 24.97 -43.80 -33.85
CA SER A 6 24.74 -42.46 -34.37
C SER A 6 25.10 -41.47 -33.26
N LYS A 7 26.36 -41.01 -33.24
CA LYS A 7 26.77 -39.86 -32.44
C LYS A 7 25.80 -38.72 -32.75
N VAL A 8 24.92 -38.41 -31.81
CA VAL A 8 23.92 -37.36 -31.94
C VAL A 8 24.67 -36.04 -32.15
N VAL A 9 24.75 -35.58 -33.40
CA VAL A 9 25.38 -34.31 -33.75
C VAL A 9 24.47 -33.21 -33.21
N VAL A 10 24.83 -32.67 -32.04
CA VAL A 10 24.08 -31.59 -31.42
C VAL A 10 24.11 -30.39 -32.37
N LEU A 11 22.92 -29.94 -32.78
CA LEU A 11 22.78 -28.80 -33.67
C LEU A 11 23.37 -27.54 -33.02
N GLU A 12 24.10 -26.75 -33.81
CA GLU A 12 24.75 -25.50 -33.37
C GLU A 12 23.75 -24.52 -32.73
N SER A 13 22.49 -24.52 -33.19
CA SER A 13 21.40 -23.72 -32.64
C SER A 13 21.08 -24.07 -31.18
N VAL A 14 21.20 -25.35 -30.79
CA VAL A 14 20.98 -25.83 -29.43
C VAL A 14 22.10 -25.37 -28.51
N LEU A 15 23.36 -25.46 -28.96
CA LEU A 15 24.53 -24.97 -28.21
C LEU A 15 24.46 -23.44 -27.99
N LYS A 16 24.07 -22.67 -29.01
CA LYS A 16 23.84 -21.22 -28.88
C LYS A 16 22.72 -20.90 -27.89
N LYS A 17 21.65 -21.69 -27.86
CA LYS A 17 20.54 -21.52 -26.90
C LYS A 17 20.99 -21.83 -25.47
N GLN A 18 21.80 -22.87 -25.26
CA GLN A 18 22.33 -23.23 -23.94
C GLN A 18 23.22 -22.11 -23.38
N LYS A 19 24.18 -21.60 -24.17
CA LYS A 19 25.04 -20.47 -23.75
C LYS A 19 24.24 -19.23 -23.34
N ARG A 20 23.24 -18.82 -24.13
CA ARG A 20 22.37 -17.69 -23.77
C ARG A 20 21.58 -17.92 -22.48
N ASN A 21 21.08 -19.14 -22.28
CA ASN A 21 20.33 -19.48 -21.07
C ASN A 21 21.23 -19.46 -19.82
N GLU A 22 22.49 -19.91 -19.96
CA GLU A 22 23.49 -19.86 -18.89
C GLU A 22 23.84 -18.41 -18.53
N GLU A 23 24.09 -17.55 -19.52
CA GLU A 23 24.32 -16.12 -19.32
C GLU A 23 23.12 -15.44 -18.63
N TRP A 24 21.89 -15.74 -19.07
CA TRP A 24 20.68 -15.23 -18.44
C TRP A 24 20.47 -15.75 -17.03
N ALA A 25 20.84 -17.00 -16.76
CA ALA A 25 20.76 -17.57 -15.42
C ALA A 25 21.76 -16.90 -14.47
N LEU A 26 22.97 -16.59 -14.94
CA LEU A 26 23.98 -15.85 -14.17
C LEU A 26 23.50 -14.43 -13.87
N ALA A 27 23.05 -13.68 -14.90
CA ALA A 27 22.52 -12.33 -14.72
C ALA A 27 21.31 -12.28 -13.76
N LYS A 28 20.41 -13.26 -13.83
CA LYS A 28 19.27 -13.39 -12.90
C LYS A 28 19.72 -13.66 -11.47
N LYS A 29 20.75 -14.50 -11.27
CA LYS A 29 21.31 -14.77 -9.93
C LYS A 29 21.91 -13.51 -9.34
N GLU A 30 22.69 -12.76 -10.10
CA GLU A 30 23.28 -11.50 -9.65
C GLU A 30 22.21 -10.45 -9.33
N ALA A 31 21.20 -10.30 -10.19
CA ALA A 31 20.08 -9.38 -9.95
C ALA A 31 19.31 -9.76 -8.67
N LEU A 32 19.10 -11.05 -8.43
CA LEU A 32 18.41 -11.55 -7.25
C LEU A 32 19.22 -11.33 -5.97
N GLU A 33 20.54 -11.51 -6.00
CA GLU A 33 21.42 -11.19 -4.87
C GLU A 33 21.45 -9.69 -4.56
N ASN A 34 21.47 -8.84 -5.59
CA ASN A 34 21.37 -7.39 -5.40
C ASN A 34 20.01 -6.98 -4.84
N GLN A 35 18.92 -7.58 -5.33
CA GLN A 35 17.57 -7.33 -4.81
C GLN A 35 17.44 -7.78 -3.34
N LYS A 36 18.03 -8.92 -2.96
CA LYS A 36 18.06 -9.37 -1.56
C LYS A 36 18.77 -8.37 -0.65
N LYS A 37 19.93 -7.85 -1.07
CA LYS A 37 20.67 -6.82 -0.33
C LYS A 37 19.81 -5.57 -0.14
N GLN A 38 19.23 -5.04 -1.23
CA GLN A 38 18.33 -3.88 -1.17
C GLN A 38 17.10 -4.12 -0.28
N ASN A 39 16.48 -5.29 -0.36
CA ASN A 39 15.34 -5.65 0.49
C ASN A 39 15.72 -5.69 1.97
N SER A 40 16.93 -6.17 2.30
CA SER A 40 17.42 -6.19 3.68
C SER A 40 17.61 -4.79 4.24
N GLU A 41 18.11 -3.85 3.43
CA GLU A 41 18.29 -2.44 3.79
C GLU A 41 16.93 -1.74 3.92
N ASN A 42 16.03 -1.96 2.97
CA ASN A 42 14.66 -1.45 3.01
C ASN A 42 13.91 -1.92 4.26
N ARG A 43 14.09 -3.19 4.67
CA ARG A 43 13.50 -3.70 5.92
C ARG A 43 14.03 -2.97 7.14
N LYS A 44 15.34 -2.74 7.24
CA LYS A 44 15.94 -1.95 8.32
C LYS A 44 15.37 -0.53 8.36
N LEU A 45 15.16 0.08 7.19
CA LEU A 45 14.57 1.41 7.07
C LEU A 45 13.10 1.45 7.50
N ILE A 46 12.29 0.47 7.10
CA ILE A 46 10.88 0.37 7.48
C ILE A 46 10.73 0.24 9.00
N VAL A 47 11.55 -0.59 9.64
CA VAL A 47 11.55 -0.74 11.11
C VAL A 47 11.88 0.57 11.81
N LYS A 48 12.91 1.29 11.34
CA LYS A 48 13.27 2.61 11.87
C LYS A 48 12.12 3.61 11.70
N ARG A 49 11.50 3.66 10.52
CA ARG A 49 10.36 4.56 10.23
C ARG A 49 9.17 4.26 11.13
N ALA A 50 8.84 2.99 11.36
CA ALA A 50 7.75 2.59 12.25
C ALA A 50 7.96 3.11 13.68
N ALA A 51 9.18 2.97 14.21
CA ALA A 51 9.54 3.51 15.52
C ALA A 51 9.42 5.04 15.58
N THR A 52 9.89 5.74 14.54
CA THR A 52 9.76 7.20 14.42
C THR A 52 8.29 7.63 14.40
N TYR A 53 7.44 7.00 13.57
CA TYR A 53 6.02 7.35 13.50
C TYR A 53 5.29 7.10 14.82
N ALA A 54 5.58 5.99 15.50
CA ALA A 54 4.99 5.71 16.82
C ALA A 54 5.34 6.80 17.84
N LYS A 55 6.60 7.25 17.86
CA LYS A 55 7.04 8.36 18.70
C LYS A 55 6.33 9.67 18.34
N GLU A 56 6.27 9.99 17.05
CA GLU A 56 5.62 11.19 16.54
C GLU A 56 4.13 11.26 16.97
N TYR A 57 3.38 10.18 16.82
CA TYR A 57 1.97 10.14 17.24
C TYR A 57 1.80 10.28 18.75
N SER A 58 2.65 9.62 19.56
CA SER A 58 2.64 9.76 21.02
C SER A 58 2.95 11.21 21.45
N ASP A 59 3.95 11.84 20.84
CA ASP A 59 4.35 13.20 21.18
C ASP A 59 3.26 14.21 20.77
N GLN A 60 2.61 14.02 19.61
CA GLN A 60 1.45 14.81 19.19
C GLN A 60 0.28 14.69 20.17
N GLU A 61 -0.04 13.49 20.66
CA GLU A 61 -1.12 13.28 21.62
C GLU A 61 -0.85 13.98 22.97
N LYS A 62 0.39 13.84 23.48
CA LYS A 62 0.81 14.51 24.71
C LYS A 62 0.75 16.02 24.59
N GLU A 63 1.17 16.56 23.45
CA GLU A 63 1.14 18.01 23.20
C GLU A 63 -0.30 18.53 23.14
N LEU A 64 -1.22 17.80 22.47
CA LEU A 64 -2.64 18.15 22.48
C LEU A 64 -3.24 18.19 23.89
N ILE A 65 -2.87 17.24 24.76
CA ILE A 65 -3.31 17.22 26.17
C ILE A 65 -2.71 18.41 26.94
N ARG A 66 -1.42 18.70 26.73
CA ARG A 66 -0.73 19.82 27.36
C ARG A 66 -1.40 21.16 27.00
N LEU A 67 -1.65 21.40 25.71
CA LEU A 67 -2.28 22.63 25.23
C LEU A 67 -3.70 22.81 25.81
N LYS A 68 -4.48 21.72 25.90
CA LYS A 68 -5.80 21.75 26.56
C LYS A 68 -5.71 22.11 28.04
N ARG A 69 -4.71 21.60 28.76
CA ARG A 69 -4.48 21.91 30.19
C ARG A 69 -4.03 23.36 30.38
N GLU A 70 -3.10 23.85 29.56
CA GLU A 70 -2.63 25.23 29.61
C GLU A 70 -3.75 26.23 29.30
N ALA A 71 -4.59 25.94 28.29
CA ALA A 71 -5.76 26.75 27.99
C ALA A 71 -6.71 26.81 29.18
N LYS A 72 -7.01 25.66 29.80
CA LYS A 72 -7.88 25.58 30.99
C LYS A 72 -7.31 26.36 32.18
N LEU A 73 -5.99 26.30 32.42
CA LEU A 73 -5.32 27.06 33.48
C LEU A 73 -5.43 28.58 33.26
N LYS A 74 -5.33 29.03 32.01
CA LYS A 74 -5.49 30.44 31.63
C LYS A 74 -6.96 30.89 31.59
N GLY A 75 -7.92 30.00 31.88
CA GLY A 75 -9.35 30.28 31.79
C GLY A 75 -9.91 30.31 30.36
N GLY A 76 -9.14 29.88 29.36
CA GLY A 76 -9.52 29.83 27.95
C GLY A 76 -9.90 28.42 27.47
N LEU A 77 -10.40 28.33 26.24
CA LEU A 77 -10.76 27.08 25.55
C LEU A 77 -9.77 26.80 24.42
N TYR A 78 -9.28 25.57 24.33
CA TYR A 78 -8.44 25.13 23.22
C TYR A 78 -9.31 24.63 22.05
N ALA A 79 -9.28 25.33 20.92
CA ALA A 79 -9.95 24.89 19.70
C ALA A 79 -9.09 23.84 18.98
N SER A 80 -9.58 22.59 18.95
CA SER A 80 -8.90 21.50 18.25
C SER A 80 -9.03 21.63 16.74
N SER A 81 -7.99 21.25 16.00
CA SER A 81 -8.09 21.11 14.54
C SER A 81 -9.17 20.09 14.17
N GLU A 82 -9.92 20.38 13.11
CA GLU A 82 -10.86 19.44 12.51
C GLU A 82 -10.12 18.26 11.86
N ALA A 83 -10.81 17.11 11.77
CA ALA A 83 -10.28 15.91 11.14
C ALA A 83 -10.15 16.08 9.62
N LYS A 84 -9.00 15.69 9.06
CA LYS A 84 -8.71 15.82 7.62
C LYS A 84 -9.14 14.60 6.79
N LEU A 85 -9.40 13.47 7.44
CA LEU A 85 -9.76 12.19 6.81
C LEU A 85 -10.98 11.62 7.51
N ILE A 86 -11.87 10.99 6.73
CA ILE A 86 -13.04 10.26 7.21
C ILE A 86 -13.02 8.85 6.64
N PHE A 87 -13.52 7.90 7.42
CA PHE A 87 -13.75 6.53 6.98
C PHE A 87 -15.25 6.30 6.85
N ILE A 88 -15.71 5.99 5.66
CA ILE A 88 -17.14 5.80 5.37
C ILE A 88 -17.39 4.32 5.13
N ILE A 89 -18.42 3.78 5.77
CA ILE A 89 -18.84 2.38 5.63
C ILE A 89 -20.26 2.36 5.09
N ARG A 90 -20.52 1.46 4.13
CA ARG A 90 -21.85 1.25 3.61
C ARG A 90 -22.67 0.32 4.51
N ILE A 91 -23.66 0.88 5.21
CA ILE A 91 -24.54 0.11 6.12
C ILE A 91 -25.79 -0.48 5.44
N ARG A 92 -26.30 0.16 4.36
CA ARG A 92 -27.54 -0.24 3.68
C ARG A 92 -27.28 -0.87 2.31
N GLY A 93 -28.09 -1.88 1.96
CA GLY A 93 -28.13 -2.51 0.62
C GLY A 93 -28.60 -1.59 -0.51
N ILE A 94 -28.76 -2.09 -1.74
CA ILE A 94 -29.17 -1.28 -2.92
C ILE A 94 -30.69 -1.11 -3.06
N ASN A 95 -31.48 -1.80 -2.23
CA ASN A 95 -32.93 -1.87 -2.35
C ASN A 95 -33.59 -0.57 -1.91
N ALA A 96 -34.61 -0.14 -2.67
CA ALA A 96 -35.37 1.10 -2.43
C ALA A 96 -34.46 2.33 -2.19
N MET A 97 -33.61 2.64 -3.18
CA MET A 97 -32.76 3.84 -3.19
C MET A 97 -32.93 4.59 -4.50
N HIS A 98 -32.91 5.92 -4.44
CA HIS A 98 -32.93 6.78 -5.62
C HIS A 98 -31.68 6.53 -6.50
N PRO A 99 -31.79 6.53 -7.84
CA PRO A 99 -30.67 6.26 -8.75
C PRO A 99 -29.47 7.18 -8.55
N LYS A 100 -29.68 8.46 -8.19
CA LYS A 100 -28.59 9.41 -7.89
C LYS A 100 -27.72 8.93 -6.71
N THR A 101 -28.34 8.48 -5.63
CA THR A 101 -27.63 7.97 -4.44
C THR A 101 -26.88 6.68 -4.77
N LYS A 102 -27.48 5.79 -5.58
CA LYS A 102 -26.79 4.58 -6.07
C LYS A 102 -25.53 4.95 -6.85
N LYS A 103 -25.58 5.99 -7.70
CA LYS A 103 -24.43 6.44 -8.46
C LYS A 103 -23.34 7.03 -7.58
N ILE A 104 -23.69 7.80 -6.55
CA ILE A 104 -22.73 8.32 -5.56
C ILE A 104 -21.99 7.18 -4.87
N LEU A 105 -22.70 6.16 -4.38
CA LEU A 105 -22.07 4.98 -3.76
C LEU A 105 -21.11 4.25 -4.71
N GLN A 106 -21.45 4.16 -6.00
CA GLN A 106 -20.56 3.59 -7.01
C GLN A 106 -19.31 4.43 -7.24
N LEU A 107 -19.42 5.76 -7.28
CA LEU A 107 -18.29 6.68 -7.42
C LEU A 107 -17.33 6.58 -6.24
N LEU A 108 -17.88 6.44 -5.02
CA LEU A 108 -17.11 6.22 -3.80
C LEU A 108 -16.61 4.77 -3.66
N GLN A 109 -16.89 3.89 -4.62
CA GLN A 109 -16.51 2.46 -4.63
C GLN A 109 -17.18 1.58 -3.55
N LEU A 110 -18.27 2.06 -2.95
CA LEU A 110 -19.08 1.36 -1.95
C LEU A 110 -20.09 0.39 -2.60
N ARG A 111 -19.58 -0.62 -3.30
CA ARG A 111 -20.39 -1.55 -4.12
C ARG A 111 -21.20 -2.55 -3.30
N GLN A 112 -20.66 -3.05 -2.20
CA GLN A 112 -21.29 -4.02 -1.31
C GLN A 112 -21.52 -3.41 0.08
N ILE A 113 -22.39 -4.06 0.86
CA ILE A 113 -22.63 -3.72 2.26
C ILE A 113 -21.35 -4.04 3.04
N PHE A 114 -21.02 -3.23 4.04
CA PHE A 114 -19.80 -3.28 4.85
C PHE A 114 -18.50 -3.00 4.11
N ASN A 115 -18.55 -2.57 2.85
CA ASN A 115 -17.38 -1.95 2.22
C ASN A 115 -17.08 -0.60 2.90
N GLY A 116 -15.79 -0.32 3.07
CA GLY A 116 -15.30 0.92 3.64
C GLY A 116 -14.23 1.59 2.80
N VAL A 117 -14.25 2.92 2.72
CA VAL A 117 -13.27 3.72 1.97
C VAL A 117 -12.84 4.94 2.79
N PHE A 118 -11.55 5.26 2.76
CA PHE A 118 -11.00 6.50 3.31
C PHE A 118 -11.16 7.64 2.30
N LEU A 119 -11.77 8.74 2.73
CA LEU A 119 -11.87 9.97 1.93
C LEU A 119 -11.24 11.15 2.69
N LYS A 120 -10.67 12.08 1.93
CA LYS A 120 -10.25 13.38 2.45
C LYS A 120 -11.49 14.24 2.71
N VAL A 121 -11.51 14.93 3.85
CA VAL A 121 -12.56 15.89 4.20
C VAL A 121 -12.40 17.12 3.32
N ASN A 122 -13.36 17.33 2.44
CA ASN A 122 -13.50 18.53 1.61
C ASN A 122 -14.99 18.91 1.56
N LYS A 123 -15.30 20.18 1.30
CA LYS A 123 -16.68 20.66 1.18
C LYS A 123 -17.48 19.85 0.15
N ALA A 124 -16.85 19.52 -0.98
CA ALA A 124 -17.48 18.71 -2.03
C ALA A 124 -17.79 17.28 -1.57
N THR A 125 -16.87 16.62 -0.85
CA THR A 125 -17.10 15.24 -0.37
C THR A 125 -18.16 15.22 0.72
N MET A 126 -18.19 16.22 1.60
CA MET A 126 -19.23 16.36 2.62
C MET A 126 -20.61 16.59 2.02
N ASN A 127 -20.71 17.34 0.91
CA ASN A 127 -21.99 17.53 0.21
C ASN A 127 -22.47 16.30 -0.57
N MET A 128 -21.57 15.36 -0.89
CA MET A 128 -21.92 14.11 -1.57
C MET A 128 -22.40 13.02 -0.61
N LEU A 129 -21.94 13.06 0.64
CA LEU A 129 -22.34 12.15 1.71
C LEU A 129 -23.74 12.50 2.23
#